data_AF-A0A4R8Q4Q1-F1
#
_entry.id   AF-A0A4R8Q4Q1-F1
#
_cell.length_a   1.000
_cell.length_b   1.000
_cell.length_c   1.000
_cell.angle_alpha   90.00
_cell.angle_beta   90.00
_cell.angle_gamma   90.00
#
_symmetry.space_group_name_H-M   'P 1'
#
loop_
_entity.id
_entity.type
_entity.pdbx_description
1 polymer ?
#
loop_
_entity_poly.entity_id
_entity_poly.type
_entity_poly.pdbx_seq_one_letter_code
_entity_poly.pdbx_strand_id
1 'polypeptide(L)'
;MRFSAFAAAGLLAVPGVSANLHELAVAAGKKYFGVATDNSELKDAAYVEILKDPKMFGAMTPGNGQKWQFTEKTQGVFSYTSGDEIADFAKTNGMLLRCHTLVWHSQLPTWVSSGTWTKEQLTSIIETHVSNVAGHYKGQCYSWDVVNEALNEDGTYRDSVFHKVLGTDFIPVAFKAAAAADDAAKLYYNDYNIELAGGKQKEVLNIIKSIKAAGARIDGVGLQAHLIVGSAGSRAALAGVLKSYVDAGVAEVAYTELDIRHKSIPADAAAQQQQATDYVSVVGACLDTSECVGVTIWDYTDKYSWIPSVFPGTGEALPWDKDLKPKPAYTAISSLLAGAGKGGGGAAAPATSAAAAPAPTGAAYPVPTSEPAAGPAPSEPAASEPPAAYPVPTSEPAASEPTASEPPAAAEPTPEKSAPAADAPAVTPTPSKPAVYAPAATTLVTKVKGKCGGGGGGDDAYDEDAATSAPAAKPSGSSYSSGPGSVGAAGAAGGRYAQCGGTGFGGSTACAEGLTCKKENAYYSQCQ
;
A
#
# COMPACT_ATOMS: atom_id res chain seq x y z
N MET A 1 53.23 -47.50 -21.09
CA MET A 1 52.66 -46.27 -20.51
C MET A 1 51.40 -45.94 -21.30
N ARG A 2 50.21 -46.02 -20.67
CA ARG A 2 48.92 -45.71 -21.29
C ARG A 2 48.57 -44.27 -20.92
N PHE A 3 48.46 -43.38 -21.91
CA PHE A 3 47.93 -42.04 -21.70
C PHE A 3 46.41 -42.07 -21.86
N SER A 4 45.68 -41.88 -20.77
CA SER A 4 44.23 -41.64 -20.78
C SER A 4 43.98 -40.19 -21.19
N ALA A 5 43.27 -40.00 -22.30
CA ALA A 5 42.73 -38.72 -22.71
C ALA A 5 41.57 -38.34 -21.76
N PHE A 6 41.75 -37.30 -20.96
CA PHE A 6 40.63 -36.63 -20.28
C PHE A 6 39.87 -35.81 -21.32
N ALA A 7 38.62 -36.20 -21.58
CA ALA A 7 37.66 -35.38 -22.29
C ALA A 7 37.32 -34.16 -21.41
N ALA A 8 37.83 -32.99 -21.78
CA ALA A 8 37.36 -31.72 -21.24
C ALA A 8 35.95 -31.48 -21.79
N ALA A 9 34.93 -31.73 -20.97
CA ALA A 9 33.58 -31.24 -21.24
C ALA A 9 33.61 -29.71 -21.11
N GLY A 10 33.65 -29.03 -22.25
CA GLY A 10 33.49 -27.58 -22.31
C GLY A 10 32.12 -27.20 -21.73
N LEU A 11 32.14 -26.50 -20.59
CA LEU A 11 30.98 -25.78 -20.10
C LEU A 11 30.71 -24.66 -21.13
N LEU A 12 29.81 -24.91 -22.06
CA LEU A 12 29.26 -23.86 -22.91
C LEU A 12 28.58 -22.86 -21.96
N ALA A 13 29.24 -21.70 -21.76
CA ALA A 13 28.60 -20.53 -21.20
C ALA A 13 27.43 -20.20 -22.12
N VAL A 14 26.21 -20.57 -21.71
CA VAL A 14 25.00 -20.08 -22.36
C VAL A 14 25.04 -18.57 -22.20
N PRO A 15 25.06 -17.77 -23.28
CA PRO A 15 25.00 -16.33 -23.17
C PRO A 15 23.76 -15.98 -22.33
N GLY A 16 23.96 -15.13 -21.34
CA GLY A 16 22.98 -14.84 -20.29
C GLY A 16 21.60 -14.67 -20.87
N VAL A 17 20.70 -15.60 -20.55
CA VAL A 17 19.28 -15.38 -20.69
C VAL A 17 18.97 -14.23 -19.73
N SER A 18 18.95 -13.00 -20.24
CA SER A 18 18.19 -11.91 -19.63
C SER A 18 16.77 -12.46 -19.52
N ALA A 19 16.43 -12.92 -18.31
CA ALA A 19 15.19 -13.61 -18.10
C ALA A 19 14.17 -12.65 -17.51
N ASN A 20 13.07 -12.57 -18.21
CA ASN A 20 11.89 -11.82 -17.87
C ASN A 20 11.26 -12.39 -16.59
N LEU A 21 11.40 -11.68 -15.46
CA LEU A 21 11.02 -12.22 -14.14
C LEU A 21 9.53 -12.55 -14.05
N HIS A 22 8.65 -11.70 -14.58
CA HIS A 22 7.21 -11.96 -14.61
C HIS A 22 6.86 -13.17 -15.49
N GLU A 23 7.41 -13.26 -16.70
CA GLU A 23 7.18 -14.41 -17.59
C GLU A 23 7.58 -15.74 -16.92
N LEU A 24 8.71 -15.76 -16.21
CA LEU A 24 9.15 -16.92 -15.45
C LEU A 24 8.26 -17.21 -14.24
N ALA A 25 7.80 -16.18 -13.52
CA ALA A 25 6.90 -16.35 -12.37
C ALA A 25 5.55 -16.94 -12.80
N VAL A 26 4.99 -16.47 -13.92
CA VAL A 26 3.77 -17.03 -14.51
C VAL A 26 3.98 -18.47 -14.95
N ALA A 27 5.10 -18.78 -15.61
CA ALA A 27 5.44 -20.16 -15.97
C ALA A 27 5.60 -21.06 -14.73
N ALA A 28 6.00 -20.50 -13.58
CA ALA A 28 6.08 -21.19 -12.29
C ALA A 28 4.75 -21.22 -11.51
N GLY A 29 3.63 -20.80 -12.12
CA GLY A 29 2.30 -20.88 -11.54
C GLY A 29 1.93 -19.71 -10.62
N LYS A 30 2.67 -18.60 -10.66
CA LYS A 30 2.33 -17.38 -9.93
C LYS A 30 1.56 -16.41 -10.81
N LYS A 31 0.84 -15.49 -10.17
CA LYS A 31 0.05 -14.48 -10.87
C LYS A 31 0.92 -13.37 -11.43
N TYR A 32 1.95 -12.97 -10.67
CA TYR A 32 2.89 -11.94 -11.09
C TYR A 32 4.25 -12.04 -10.40
N PHE A 33 5.28 -11.52 -11.08
CA PHE A 33 6.37 -10.79 -10.46
C PHE A 33 6.14 -9.29 -10.74
N GLY A 34 6.25 -8.45 -9.72
CA GLY A 34 5.85 -7.04 -9.78
C GLY A 34 6.94 -6.10 -9.27
N VAL A 35 6.66 -4.81 -9.40
CA VAL A 35 7.60 -3.73 -9.07
C VAL A 35 6.84 -2.51 -8.56
N ALA A 36 7.43 -1.77 -7.62
CA ALA A 36 6.99 -0.42 -7.28
C ALA A 36 7.73 0.63 -8.12
N THR A 37 7.15 1.81 -8.30
CA THR A 37 7.81 2.97 -8.91
C THR A 37 7.19 4.25 -8.39
N ASP A 38 7.86 5.38 -8.61
CA ASP A 38 7.34 6.71 -8.31
C ASP A 38 7.39 7.66 -9.52
N ASN A 39 6.52 8.67 -9.50
CA ASN A 39 6.28 9.58 -10.63
C ASN A 39 7.57 10.22 -11.19
N SER A 40 8.53 10.51 -10.31
CA SER A 40 9.77 11.19 -10.70
C SER A 40 10.70 10.33 -11.57
N GLU A 41 10.59 9.00 -11.44
CA GLU A 41 11.45 8.02 -12.12
C GLU A 41 11.02 7.82 -13.58
N LEU A 42 9.75 8.09 -13.90
CA LEU A 42 9.22 7.99 -15.27
C LEU A 42 9.86 8.96 -16.27
N LYS A 43 10.70 9.89 -15.80
CA LYS A 43 11.48 10.80 -16.63
C LYS A 43 12.80 10.19 -17.11
N ASP A 44 13.25 9.11 -16.50
CA ASP A 44 14.46 8.39 -16.92
C ASP A 44 14.09 7.34 -17.98
N ALA A 45 14.41 7.64 -19.24
CA ALA A 45 14.11 6.75 -20.36
C ALA A 45 14.80 5.38 -20.25
N ALA A 46 16.00 5.29 -19.67
CA ALA A 46 16.70 4.01 -19.53
C ALA A 46 16.06 3.14 -18.44
N TYR A 47 15.58 3.77 -17.37
CA TYR A 47 14.77 3.11 -16.35
C TYR A 47 13.44 2.62 -16.94
N VAL A 48 12.70 3.52 -17.59
CA VAL A 48 11.37 3.21 -18.15
C VAL A 48 11.42 2.10 -19.21
N GLU A 49 12.51 1.98 -19.97
CA GLU A 49 12.67 0.92 -20.96
C GLU A 49 12.57 -0.49 -20.36
N ILE A 50 13.13 -0.69 -19.15
CA ILE A 50 13.03 -1.96 -18.43
C ILE A 50 11.69 -2.03 -17.69
N LEU A 51 11.28 -0.94 -17.03
CA LEU A 51 10.04 -0.89 -16.24
C LEU A 51 8.82 -1.27 -17.07
N LYS A 52 8.73 -0.80 -18.32
CA LYS A 52 7.55 -0.98 -19.18
C LYS A 52 7.41 -2.38 -19.76
N ASP A 53 8.43 -3.25 -19.66
CA ASP A 53 8.37 -4.58 -20.26
C ASP A 53 7.43 -5.49 -19.44
N PRO A 54 6.24 -5.87 -19.98
CA PRO A 54 5.28 -6.69 -19.26
C PRO A 54 5.78 -8.10 -18.98
N LYS A 55 6.84 -8.54 -19.68
CA LYS A 55 7.48 -9.83 -19.39
C LYS A 55 8.41 -9.71 -18.19
N MET A 56 9.02 -8.53 -17.98
CA MET A 56 9.85 -8.28 -16.81
C MET A 56 8.99 -8.10 -15.57
N PHE A 57 7.97 -7.25 -15.65
CA PHE A 57 7.07 -6.93 -14.54
C PHE A 57 5.60 -6.98 -15.00
N GLY A 58 4.76 -7.73 -14.30
CA GLY A 58 3.33 -7.84 -14.63
C GLY A 58 2.40 -7.33 -13.54
N ALA A 59 2.96 -6.70 -12.50
CA ALA A 59 2.21 -5.93 -11.53
C ALA A 59 2.99 -4.67 -11.13
N MET A 60 2.26 -3.58 -10.89
CA MET A 60 2.80 -2.27 -10.52
C MET A 60 2.21 -1.82 -9.18
N THR A 61 3.03 -1.17 -8.35
CA THR A 61 2.59 -0.47 -7.14
C THR A 61 3.02 1.01 -7.20
N PRO A 62 2.10 1.98 -7.08
CA PRO A 62 2.49 3.39 -6.92
C PRO A 62 3.14 3.60 -5.55
N GLY A 63 4.42 3.98 -5.51
CA GLY A 63 5.16 4.12 -4.25
C GLY A 63 4.63 5.22 -3.33
N ASN A 64 4.07 6.29 -3.92
CA ASN A 64 3.59 7.45 -3.16
C ASN A 64 2.24 8.03 -3.62
N GLY A 65 2.01 8.15 -4.94
CA GLY A 65 0.93 8.97 -5.51
C GLY A 65 -0.50 8.65 -5.08
N GLN A 66 -0.75 7.51 -4.42
CA GLN A 66 -2.06 7.09 -3.89
C GLN A 66 -2.20 7.22 -2.37
N LYS A 67 -1.13 7.53 -1.61
CA LYS A 67 -1.18 7.72 -0.15
C LYS A 67 -1.98 8.97 0.24
N TRP A 68 -2.55 8.98 1.45
CA TRP A 68 -3.50 10.00 1.91
C TRP A 68 -3.02 11.44 1.73
N GLN A 69 -1.76 11.77 2.04
CA GLN A 69 -1.25 13.14 1.86
C GLN A 69 -1.27 13.65 0.41
N PHE A 70 -1.28 12.76 -0.58
CA PHE A 70 -1.32 13.10 -2.00
C PHE A 70 -2.74 13.12 -2.54
N THR A 71 -3.59 12.21 -2.05
CA THR A 71 -4.96 12.05 -2.54
C THR A 71 -5.95 12.98 -1.86
N GLU A 72 -5.74 13.39 -0.60
CA GLU A 72 -6.64 14.27 0.14
C GLU A 72 -5.86 15.20 1.09
N LYS A 73 -4.98 16.01 0.51
CA LYS A 73 -4.12 16.96 1.26
C LYS A 73 -4.91 17.95 2.11
N THR A 74 -6.13 18.30 1.69
CA THR A 74 -7.07 19.16 2.42
C THR A 74 -8.39 18.42 2.51
N GLN A 75 -9.05 18.45 3.67
CA GLN A 75 -10.28 17.72 3.93
C GLN A 75 -11.32 17.96 2.83
N GLY A 76 -11.79 16.87 2.21
CA GLY A 76 -12.80 16.90 1.14
C GLY A 76 -12.30 17.37 -0.23
N VAL A 77 -11.02 17.72 -0.38
CA VAL A 77 -10.41 18.13 -1.64
C VAL A 77 -9.51 17.01 -2.15
N PHE A 78 -10.03 16.23 -3.09
CA PHE A 78 -9.32 15.09 -3.66
C PHE A 78 -8.51 15.46 -4.92
N SER A 79 -7.33 14.86 -5.05
CA SER A 79 -6.48 14.95 -6.24
C SER A 79 -5.91 13.57 -6.58
N TYR A 80 -6.19 13.08 -7.78
CA TYR A 80 -5.72 11.77 -8.22
C TYR A 80 -4.57 11.81 -9.21
N THR A 81 -4.16 13.00 -9.65
CA THR A 81 -3.15 13.22 -10.71
C THR A 81 -1.90 12.34 -10.58
N SER A 82 -1.28 12.29 -9.41
CA SER A 82 -0.06 11.49 -9.18
C SER A 82 -0.33 9.99 -9.21
N GLY A 83 -1.43 9.53 -8.63
CA GLY A 83 -1.76 8.11 -8.63
C GLY A 83 -2.26 7.63 -10.01
N ASP A 84 -2.98 8.48 -10.74
CA ASP A 84 -3.45 8.21 -12.10
C ASP A 84 -2.30 8.03 -13.07
N GLU A 85 -1.21 8.81 -12.96
CA GLU A 85 -0.04 8.65 -13.83
C GLU A 85 0.56 7.22 -13.76
N ILE A 86 0.67 6.64 -12.56
CA ILE A 86 1.18 5.27 -12.39
C ILE A 86 0.11 4.23 -12.76
N ALA A 87 -1.15 4.46 -12.43
CA ALA A 87 -2.25 3.57 -12.79
C ALA A 87 -2.40 3.46 -14.32
N ASP A 88 -2.32 4.58 -15.04
CA ASP A 88 -2.35 4.65 -16.49
C ASP A 88 -1.11 4.01 -17.12
N PHE A 89 0.06 4.18 -16.51
CA PHE A 89 1.27 3.47 -16.94
C PHE A 89 1.09 1.96 -16.83
N ALA A 90 0.61 1.46 -15.69
CA ALA A 90 0.35 0.04 -15.48
C ALA A 90 -0.65 -0.51 -16.51
N LYS A 91 -1.78 0.21 -16.69
CA LYS A 91 -2.81 -0.13 -17.67
C LYS A 91 -2.29 -0.17 -19.10
N THR A 92 -1.53 0.86 -19.51
CA THR A 92 -0.97 0.97 -20.86
C THR A 92 -0.04 -0.20 -21.19
N ASN A 93 0.71 -0.68 -20.20
CA ASN A 93 1.64 -1.78 -20.36
C ASN A 93 1.06 -3.14 -19.95
N GLY A 94 -0.27 -3.24 -19.70
CA GLY A 94 -0.93 -4.52 -19.41
C GLY A 94 -0.56 -5.14 -18.07
N MET A 95 -0.18 -4.33 -17.08
CA MET A 95 0.20 -4.77 -15.74
C MET A 95 -1.00 -4.72 -14.79
N LEU A 96 -1.04 -5.66 -13.83
CA LEU A 96 -1.93 -5.55 -12.69
C LEU A 96 -1.54 -4.33 -11.84
N LEU A 97 -2.51 -3.69 -11.19
CA LEU A 97 -2.24 -2.60 -10.26
C LEU A 97 -2.50 -3.06 -8.83
N ARG A 98 -1.47 -3.04 -7.97
CA ARG A 98 -1.66 -3.07 -6.51
C ARG A 98 -1.76 -1.63 -6.05
N CYS A 99 -2.93 -1.23 -5.59
CA CYS A 99 -3.15 0.12 -5.09
C CYS A 99 -2.70 0.23 -3.63
N HIS A 100 -1.99 1.31 -3.31
CA HIS A 100 -1.25 1.45 -2.06
C HIS A 100 -1.16 2.93 -1.64
N THR A 101 -1.67 3.34 -0.47
CA THR A 101 -2.45 2.62 0.55
C THR A 101 -3.47 3.60 1.14
N LEU A 102 -4.57 3.08 1.68
CA LEU A 102 -5.71 3.90 2.12
C LEU A 102 -5.56 4.45 3.54
N VAL A 103 -5.14 3.62 4.50
CA VAL A 103 -5.02 4.02 5.91
C VAL A 103 -3.66 3.62 6.46
N TRP A 104 -2.82 4.63 6.68
CA TRP A 104 -1.48 4.47 7.24
C TRP A 104 -1.15 5.63 8.17
N HIS A 105 -0.36 5.35 9.20
CA HIS A 105 0.05 6.35 10.18
C HIS A 105 1.03 7.38 9.60
N SER A 106 1.81 6.98 8.60
CA SER A 106 2.79 7.81 7.91
C SER A 106 2.21 8.42 6.65
N GLN A 107 2.84 9.49 6.15
CA GLN A 107 2.40 10.24 4.96
C GLN A 107 0.91 10.62 5.02
N LEU A 108 0.49 10.99 6.23
CA LEU A 108 -0.87 11.37 6.57
C LEU A 108 -0.96 12.91 6.59
N PRO A 109 -1.98 13.53 5.98
CA PRO A 109 -2.08 14.97 5.95
C PRO A 109 -2.30 15.52 7.36
N THR A 110 -1.72 16.69 7.64
CA THR A 110 -1.68 17.29 8.98
C THR A 110 -3.07 17.55 9.57
N TRP A 111 -4.07 17.82 8.72
CA TRP A 111 -5.45 18.01 9.16
C TRP A 111 -6.02 16.74 9.82
N VAL A 112 -5.62 15.54 9.37
CA VAL A 112 -6.01 14.28 10.02
C VAL A 112 -5.16 14.04 11.25
N SER A 113 -3.83 14.08 11.11
CA SER A 113 -2.88 13.66 12.16
C SER A 113 -2.90 14.56 13.40
N SER A 114 -3.16 15.86 13.24
CA SER A 114 -3.21 16.83 14.33
C SER A 114 -4.65 17.24 14.71
N GLY A 115 -5.66 16.65 14.07
CA GLY A 115 -7.06 16.95 14.38
C GLY A 115 -7.48 16.36 15.73
N THR A 116 -8.37 17.07 16.43
CA THR A 116 -9.04 16.55 17.63
C THR A 116 -10.39 16.00 17.22
N TRP A 117 -10.50 14.68 17.17
CA TRP A 117 -11.65 13.99 16.62
C TRP A 117 -12.42 13.20 17.68
N THR A 118 -13.74 13.23 17.59
CA THR A 118 -14.58 12.20 18.22
C THR A 118 -14.49 10.90 17.42
N LYS A 119 -14.96 9.79 18.00
CA LYS A 119 -15.03 8.50 17.30
C LYS A 119 -15.87 8.59 16.04
N GLU A 120 -17.01 9.28 16.11
CA GLU A 120 -17.94 9.43 14.99
C GLU A 120 -17.31 10.25 13.86
N GLN A 121 -16.60 11.33 14.20
CA GLN A 121 -15.90 12.16 13.23
C GLN A 121 -14.78 11.39 12.53
N LEU A 122 -13.90 10.70 13.28
CA LEU A 122 -12.80 9.99 12.67
C LEU A 122 -13.26 8.77 11.86
N THR A 123 -14.30 8.08 12.32
CA THR A 123 -14.96 7.01 11.54
C THR A 123 -15.43 7.56 10.19
N SER A 124 -16.16 8.69 10.21
CA SER A 124 -16.65 9.30 8.97
C SER A 124 -15.52 9.81 8.07
N ILE A 125 -14.41 10.30 8.63
CA ILE A 125 -13.23 10.72 7.88
C ILE A 125 -12.61 9.53 7.14
N ILE A 126 -12.41 8.40 7.82
CA ILE A 126 -11.89 7.17 7.21
C ILE A 126 -12.84 6.68 6.11
N GLU A 127 -14.13 6.55 6.40
CA GLU A 127 -15.13 6.09 5.43
C GLU A 127 -15.16 6.99 4.18
N THR A 128 -15.10 8.31 4.38
CA THR A 128 -15.09 9.28 3.28
C THR A 128 -13.84 9.13 2.43
N HIS A 129 -12.66 9.15 3.05
CA HIS A 129 -11.39 9.02 2.35
C HIS A 129 -11.33 7.73 1.54
N VAL A 130 -11.60 6.60 2.21
CA VAL A 130 -11.56 5.27 1.60
C VAL A 130 -12.55 5.17 0.44
N SER A 131 -13.79 5.62 0.62
CA SER A 131 -14.82 5.54 -0.44
C SER A 131 -14.46 6.35 -1.67
N ASN A 132 -13.85 7.52 -1.48
CA ASN A 132 -13.41 8.38 -2.59
C ASN A 132 -12.22 7.78 -3.33
N VAL A 133 -11.15 7.43 -2.60
CA VAL A 133 -9.92 6.95 -3.22
C VAL A 133 -10.16 5.58 -3.86
N ALA A 134 -10.71 4.62 -3.13
CA ALA A 134 -11.00 3.29 -3.69
C ALA A 134 -12.09 3.36 -4.78
N GLY A 135 -13.06 4.27 -4.64
CA GLY A 135 -14.12 4.48 -5.65
C GLY A 135 -13.61 5.07 -6.96
N HIS A 136 -12.64 5.99 -6.91
CA HIS A 136 -11.98 6.55 -8.10
C HIS A 136 -11.22 5.47 -8.88
N TYR A 137 -10.47 4.61 -8.19
CA TYR A 137 -9.73 3.51 -8.81
C TYR A 137 -10.54 2.22 -9.00
N LYS A 138 -11.87 2.27 -8.85
CA LYS A 138 -12.74 1.09 -8.95
C LYS A 138 -12.52 0.35 -10.26
N GLY A 139 -12.25 -0.95 -10.17
CA GLY A 139 -12.02 -1.82 -11.32
C GLY A 139 -10.64 -1.67 -11.99
N GLN A 140 -9.78 -0.77 -11.49
CA GLN A 140 -8.38 -0.65 -11.92
C GLN A 140 -7.45 -1.42 -10.98
N CYS A 141 -7.72 -1.39 -9.67
CA CYS A 141 -6.94 -2.09 -8.67
C CYS A 141 -7.24 -3.60 -8.71
N TYR A 142 -6.19 -4.42 -8.87
CA TYR A 142 -6.26 -5.84 -8.54
C TYR A 142 -6.49 -6.01 -7.03
N SER A 143 -5.72 -5.26 -6.24
CA SER A 143 -5.76 -5.29 -4.78
C SER A 143 -5.56 -3.91 -4.18
N TRP A 144 -6.04 -3.71 -2.96
CA TRP A 144 -5.76 -2.56 -2.11
C TRP A 144 -5.02 -3.00 -0.85
N ASP A 145 -3.91 -2.33 -0.54
CA ASP A 145 -3.40 -2.29 0.83
C ASP A 145 -4.30 -1.33 1.62
N VAL A 146 -5.29 -1.86 2.34
CA VAL A 146 -6.34 -1.06 2.99
C VAL A 146 -5.83 -0.43 4.27
N VAL A 147 -5.20 -1.23 5.13
CA VAL A 147 -4.54 -0.77 6.35
C VAL A 147 -3.09 -1.21 6.28
N ASN A 148 -2.19 -0.25 6.48
CA ASN A 148 -0.75 -0.47 6.45
C ASN A 148 -0.15 -0.26 7.85
N GLU A 149 0.71 -1.18 8.29
CA GLU A 149 1.61 -1.04 9.46
C GLU A 149 0.92 -0.55 10.75
N ALA A 150 -0.20 -1.19 11.11
CA ALA A 150 -0.94 -0.86 12.32
C ALA A 150 -0.24 -1.30 13.61
N LEU A 151 0.87 -2.04 13.51
CA LEU A 151 1.58 -2.64 14.62
C LEU A 151 3.00 -2.07 14.78
N ASN A 152 3.45 -1.97 16.02
CA ASN A 152 4.85 -1.80 16.40
C ASN A 152 5.62 -3.12 16.25
N GLU A 153 6.93 -3.07 16.45
CA GLU A 153 7.84 -4.20 16.35
C GLU A 153 7.52 -5.33 17.34
N ASP A 154 7.03 -4.99 18.53
CA ASP A 154 6.67 -5.95 19.59
C ASP A 154 5.28 -6.57 19.40
N GLY A 155 4.52 -6.12 18.39
CA GLY A 155 3.15 -6.55 18.11
C GLY A 155 2.08 -5.77 18.86
N THR A 156 2.41 -4.71 19.60
CA THR A 156 1.40 -3.76 20.10
C THR A 156 0.87 -2.87 18.98
N TYR A 157 -0.33 -2.31 19.12
CA TYR A 157 -0.87 -1.36 18.14
C TYR A 157 -0.12 -0.03 18.18
N ARG A 158 0.24 0.46 17.00
CA ARG A 158 1.03 1.68 16.82
C ARG A 158 0.29 2.91 17.34
N ASP A 159 1.06 3.81 17.96
CA ASP A 159 0.55 5.10 18.39
C ASP A 159 0.21 5.99 17.18
N SER A 160 -1.07 6.04 16.81
CA SER A 160 -1.58 6.80 15.67
C SER A 160 -2.88 7.50 16.04
N VAL A 161 -3.25 8.57 15.33
CA VAL A 161 -4.54 9.25 15.55
C VAL A 161 -5.72 8.27 15.43
N PHE A 162 -5.62 7.29 14.52
CA PHE A 162 -6.60 6.23 14.34
C PHE A 162 -6.74 5.37 15.60
N HIS A 163 -5.63 4.84 16.11
CA HIS A 163 -5.64 4.00 17.31
C HIS A 163 -6.03 4.77 18.57
N LYS A 164 -5.54 6.01 18.75
CA LYS A 164 -5.88 6.87 19.90
C LYS A 164 -7.37 7.14 20.03
N VAL A 165 -8.04 7.41 18.90
CA VAL A 165 -9.45 7.80 18.89
C VAL A 165 -10.36 6.58 18.81
N LEU A 166 -10.07 5.62 17.94
CA LEU A 166 -10.96 4.49 17.63
C LEU A 166 -10.56 3.18 18.29
N GLY A 167 -9.40 3.09 18.95
CA GLY A 167 -8.85 1.79 19.35
C GLY A 167 -8.57 0.95 18.11
N THR A 168 -8.90 -0.34 18.12
CA THR A 168 -8.70 -1.22 16.96
C THR A 168 -9.83 -1.18 15.93
N ASP A 169 -10.91 -0.44 16.22
CA ASP A 169 -12.12 -0.40 15.35
C ASP A 169 -11.86 0.29 14.00
N PHE A 170 -10.84 1.14 13.89
CA PHE A 170 -10.51 1.79 12.61
C PHE A 170 -10.17 0.78 11.51
N ILE A 171 -9.64 -0.39 11.87
CA ILE A 171 -9.26 -1.44 10.92
C ILE A 171 -10.51 -2.00 10.22
N PRO A 172 -11.47 -2.66 10.92
CA PRO A 172 -12.67 -3.16 10.25
C PRO A 172 -13.52 -2.05 9.61
N VAL A 173 -13.49 -0.81 10.11
CA VAL A 173 -14.13 0.35 9.44
C VAL A 173 -13.55 0.58 8.05
N ALA A 174 -12.22 0.66 7.93
CA ALA A 174 -11.55 0.87 6.65
C ALA A 174 -11.83 -0.27 5.66
N PHE A 175 -11.80 -1.53 6.11
CA PHE A 175 -12.10 -2.69 5.27
C PHE A 175 -13.55 -2.72 4.78
N LYS A 176 -14.53 -2.32 5.60
CA LYS A 176 -15.94 -2.20 5.16
C LYS A 176 -16.11 -1.13 4.11
N ALA A 177 -15.52 0.05 4.32
CA ALA A 177 -15.57 1.14 3.36
C ALA A 177 -14.93 0.74 2.03
N ALA A 178 -13.76 0.08 2.06
CA ALA A 178 -13.07 -0.37 0.85
C ALA A 178 -13.89 -1.41 0.08
N ALA A 179 -14.49 -2.39 0.78
CA ALA A 179 -15.36 -3.40 0.15
C ALA A 179 -16.62 -2.80 -0.48
N ALA A 180 -17.17 -1.74 0.11
CA ALA A 180 -18.34 -1.04 -0.42
C ALA A 180 -18.00 -0.21 -1.68
N ALA A 181 -16.82 0.39 -1.71
CA ALA A 181 -16.35 1.19 -2.84
C ALA A 181 -16.01 0.31 -4.06
N ASP A 182 -15.22 -0.75 -3.85
CA ASP A 182 -14.85 -1.72 -4.87
C ASP A 182 -14.98 -3.16 -4.34
N ASP A 183 -16.06 -3.82 -4.76
CA ASP A 183 -16.37 -5.20 -4.40
C ASP A 183 -15.55 -6.22 -5.20
N ALA A 184 -14.83 -5.82 -6.26
CA ALA A 184 -13.98 -6.70 -7.04
C ALA A 184 -12.51 -6.72 -6.56
N ALA A 185 -12.02 -5.60 -6.04
CA ALA A 185 -10.64 -5.48 -5.55
C ALA A 185 -10.38 -6.37 -4.32
N LYS A 186 -9.23 -7.05 -4.31
CA LYS A 186 -8.78 -7.84 -3.15
C LYS A 186 -8.30 -6.92 -2.02
N LEU A 187 -8.80 -7.10 -0.80
CA LEU A 187 -8.48 -6.24 0.33
C LEU A 187 -7.40 -6.85 1.23
N TYR A 188 -6.28 -6.14 1.36
CA TYR A 188 -5.09 -6.59 2.08
C TYR A 188 -4.86 -5.78 3.36
N TYR A 189 -4.41 -6.47 4.41
CA TYR A 189 -3.63 -5.88 5.50
C TYR A 189 -2.15 -6.02 5.13
N ASN A 190 -1.35 -4.95 5.19
CA ASN A 190 0.06 -4.95 4.77
C ASN A 190 0.98 -4.50 5.91
N ASP A 191 2.09 -5.20 6.14
CA ASP A 191 3.03 -4.88 7.22
C ASP A 191 4.43 -5.48 7.00
N TYR A 192 5.44 -4.98 7.71
CA TYR A 192 6.81 -5.51 7.78
C TYR A 192 7.07 -6.31 9.06
N ASN A 193 8.16 -7.08 9.09
CA ASN A 193 8.60 -7.90 10.23
C ASN A 193 7.57 -8.96 10.64
N ILE A 194 6.79 -9.42 9.65
CA ILE A 194 5.77 -10.45 9.81
C ILE A 194 6.08 -11.69 8.96
N GLU A 195 7.29 -11.79 8.41
CA GLU A 195 7.77 -12.87 7.56
C GLU A 195 8.23 -14.09 8.38
N LEU A 196 8.58 -13.88 9.65
CA LEU A 196 9.01 -14.91 10.58
C LEU A 196 8.07 -15.00 11.78
N ALA A 197 7.99 -16.20 12.37
CA ALA A 197 7.15 -16.44 13.55
C ALA A 197 7.59 -15.55 14.72
N GLY A 198 6.65 -14.78 15.28
CA GLY A 198 6.96 -13.76 16.29
C GLY A 198 5.70 -13.13 16.88
N GLY A 199 5.90 -12.16 17.78
CA GLY A 199 4.81 -11.41 18.43
C GLY A 199 3.95 -10.65 17.42
N LYS A 200 4.60 -9.85 16.56
CA LYS A 200 3.93 -9.07 15.50
C LYS A 200 3.15 -9.97 14.54
N GLN A 201 3.76 -11.06 14.07
CA GLN A 201 3.11 -12.07 13.23
C GLN A 201 1.81 -12.61 13.87
N LYS A 202 1.84 -12.94 15.16
CA LYS A 202 0.66 -13.44 15.90
C LYS A 202 -0.43 -12.38 16.02
N GLU A 203 -0.06 -11.12 16.21
CA GLU A 203 -1.07 -10.05 16.28
C GLU A 203 -1.75 -9.82 14.93
N VAL A 204 -1.06 -10.02 13.80
CA VAL A 204 -1.72 -10.02 12.48
C VAL A 204 -2.79 -11.12 12.38
N LEU A 205 -2.58 -12.29 12.99
CA LEU A 205 -3.63 -13.32 13.06
C LEU A 205 -4.86 -12.84 13.85
N ASN A 206 -4.65 -12.05 14.91
CA ASN A 206 -5.74 -11.42 15.67
C ASN A 206 -6.45 -10.34 14.85
N ILE A 207 -5.73 -9.57 14.03
CA ILE A 207 -6.30 -8.59 13.09
C ILE A 207 -7.20 -9.28 12.06
N ILE A 208 -6.75 -10.39 11.44
CA ILE A 208 -7.59 -11.17 10.50
C ILE A 208 -8.89 -11.60 11.19
N LYS A 209 -8.77 -12.12 12.42
CA LYS A 209 -9.92 -12.55 13.23
C LYS A 209 -10.85 -11.38 13.55
N SER A 210 -10.33 -10.21 13.91
CA SER A 210 -11.13 -9.04 14.30
C SER A 210 -11.91 -8.47 13.11
N ILE A 211 -11.28 -8.37 11.93
CA ILE A 211 -11.93 -7.93 10.70
C ILE A 211 -13.10 -8.85 10.36
N LYS A 212 -12.87 -10.17 10.39
CA LYS A 212 -13.91 -11.18 10.12
C LYS A 212 -15.03 -11.16 11.16
N ALA A 213 -14.70 -11.02 12.45
CA ALA A 213 -15.68 -10.94 13.53
C ALA A 213 -16.56 -9.69 13.42
N ALA A 214 -16.03 -8.59 12.88
CA ALA A 214 -16.79 -7.38 12.58
C ALA A 214 -17.66 -7.49 11.31
N GLY A 215 -17.64 -8.62 10.60
CA GLY A 215 -18.37 -8.83 9.35
C GLY A 215 -17.76 -8.11 8.14
N ALA A 216 -16.49 -7.73 8.22
CA ALA A 216 -15.76 -7.09 7.12
C ALA A 216 -15.02 -8.14 6.27
N ARG A 217 -14.83 -7.85 4.98
CA ARG A 217 -14.05 -8.69 4.06
C ARG A 217 -12.57 -8.41 4.24
N ILE A 218 -11.76 -9.46 4.36
CA ILE A 218 -10.31 -9.44 4.17
C ILE A 218 -9.95 -10.59 3.24
N ASP A 219 -9.25 -10.27 2.16
CA ASP A 219 -8.91 -11.24 1.12
C ASP A 219 -7.47 -11.71 1.22
N GLY A 220 -6.56 -10.86 1.73
CA GLY A 220 -5.15 -11.21 1.83
C GLY A 220 -4.35 -10.51 2.91
N VAL A 221 -3.12 -11.01 3.10
CA VAL A 221 -2.06 -10.36 3.90
C VAL A 221 -0.85 -10.11 3.00
N GLY A 222 -0.37 -8.87 3.02
CA GLY A 222 0.84 -8.44 2.36
C GLY A 222 1.99 -8.42 3.35
N LEU A 223 3.07 -9.12 3.01
CA LEU A 223 4.31 -9.13 3.79
C LEU A 223 5.32 -8.26 3.04
N GLN A 224 5.69 -7.12 3.61
CA GLN A 224 6.58 -6.17 2.92
C GLN A 224 7.92 -6.81 2.55
N ALA A 225 8.51 -7.59 3.47
CA ALA A 225 9.83 -8.21 3.30
C ALA A 225 10.95 -7.21 3.04
N HIS A 226 10.97 -6.10 3.79
CA HIS A 226 12.15 -5.25 3.96
C HIS A 226 13.16 -5.93 4.88
N LEU A 227 14.17 -6.56 4.29
CA LEU A 227 15.08 -7.45 5.01
C LEU A 227 16.50 -6.89 5.05
N ILE A 228 17.32 -7.50 5.90
CA ILE A 228 18.76 -7.26 5.96
C ILE A 228 19.46 -8.52 5.49
N VAL A 229 20.54 -8.37 4.72
CA VAL A 229 21.34 -9.50 4.25
C VAL A 229 21.78 -10.39 5.42
N GLY A 230 21.51 -11.68 5.30
CA GLY A 230 21.75 -12.73 6.29
C GLY A 230 20.64 -12.91 7.33
N SER A 231 19.53 -12.16 7.24
CA SER A 231 18.43 -12.22 8.23
C SER A 231 17.06 -12.58 7.65
N ALA A 232 16.97 -13.02 6.38
CA ALA A 232 15.70 -13.40 5.77
C ALA A 232 15.02 -14.61 6.44
N GLY A 233 15.80 -15.45 7.13
CA GLY A 233 15.34 -16.75 7.62
C GLY A 233 15.32 -17.81 6.53
N SER A 234 14.93 -19.04 6.89
CA SER A 234 14.90 -20.15 5.93
C SER A 234 13.62 -20.12 5.09
N ARG A 235 13.71 -20.58 3.83
CA ARG A 235 12.56 -20.77 2.93
C ARG A 235 11.40 -21.52 3.60
N ALA A 236 11.69 -22.56 4.39
CA ALA A 236 10.68 -23.33 5.10
C ALA A 236 10.00 -22.53 6.23
N ALA A 237 10.75 -21.70 6.97
CA ALA A 237 10.19 -20.84 8.02
C ALA A 237 9.27 -19.78 7.42
N LEU A 238 9.71 -19.14 6.33
CA LEU A 238 8.94 -18.16 5.56
C LEU A 238 7.63 -18.78 5.03
N ALA A 239 7.70 -19.95 4.39
CA ALA A 239 6.51 -20.65 3.89
C ALA A 239 5.55 -21.07 5.03
N GLY A 240 6.08 -21.45 6.19
CA GLY A 240 5.28 -21.75 7.37
C GLY A 240 4.48 -20.53 7.87
N VAL A 241 5.05 -19.33 7.80
CA VAL A 241 4.35 -18.09 8.18
C VAL A 241 3.31 -17.68 7.15
N LEU A 242 3.64 -17.74 5.85
CA LEU A 242 2.66 -17.52 4.77
C LEU A 242 1.44 -18.42 4.96
N LYS A 243 1.67 -19.72 5.23
CA LYS A 243 0.61 -20.69 5.49
C LYS A 243 -0.21 -20.34 6.75
N SER A 244 0.40 -19.79 7.79
CA SER A 244 -0.34 -19.42 9.01
C SER A 244 -1.41 -18.35 8.76
N TYR A 245 -1.18 -17.43 7.82
CA TYR A 245 -2.17 -16.42 7.43
C TYR A 245 -3.30 -17.04 6.62
N VAL A 246 -2.97 -17.92 5.67
CA VAL A 246 -3.97 -18.70 4.92
C VAL A 246 -4.85 -19.53 5.86
N ASP A 247 -4.25 -20.19 6.85
CA ASP A 247 -4.98 -20.99 7.84
C ASP A 247 -5.86 -20.13 8.78
N ALA A 248 -5.52 -18.85 8.99
CA ALA A 248 -6.40 -17.86 9.64
C ALA A 248 -7.57 -17.41 8.74
N GLY A 249 -7.52 -17.79 7.47
CA GLY A 249 -8.62 -17.74 6.52
C GLY A 249 -8.67 -16.47 5.69
N VAL A 250 -7.50 -15.98 5.26
CA VAL A 250 -7.39 -15.15 4.05
C VAL A 250 -7.18 -16.05 2.82
N ALA A 251 -7.60 -15.60 1.65
CA ALA A 251 -7.52 -16.39 0.42
C ALA A 251 -6.17 -16.26 -0.31
N GLU A 252 -5.46 -15.17 -0.05
CA GLU A 252 -4.20 -14.85 -0.73
C GLU A 252 -3.16 -14.32 0.26
N VAL A 253 -1.90 -14.57 -0.04
CA VAL A 253 -0.76 -13.89 0.56
C VAL A 253 0.17 -13.39 -0.54
N ALA A 254 0.95 -12.35 -0.27
CA ALA A 254 1.92 -11.83 -1.23
C ALA A 254 3.12 -11.21 -0.52
N TYR A 255 4.28 -11.26 -1.15
CA TYR A 255 5.38 -10.35 -0.79
C TYR A 255 5.20 -9.05 -1.55
N THR A 256 5.19 -7.92 -0.86
CA THR A 256 4.63 -6.67 -1.40
C THR A 256 5.66 -5.56 -1.63
N GLU A 257 6.79 -5.57 -0.92
CA GLU A 257 7.77 -4.48 -0.92
C GLU A 257 9.21 -5.02 -0.79
N LEU A 258 9.50 -6.14 -1.45
CA LEU A 258 10.73 -6.90 -1.21
C LEU A 258 11.98 -6.08 -1.59
N ASP A 259 12.83 -5.85 -0.59
CA ASP A 259 14.21 -5.41 -0.72
C ASP A 259 15.07 -6.06 0.37
N ILE A 260 16.37 -6.27 0.11
CA ILE A 260 17.26 -6.93 1.08
C ILE A 260 18.56 -6.15 1.19
N ARG A 261 18.59 -5.17 2.10
CA ARG A 261 19.70 -4.21 2.20
C ARG A 261 20.97 -4.79 2.79
N HIS A 262 22.11 -4.38 2.26
CA HIS A 262 23.40 -4.61 2.91
C HIS A 262 23.56 -3.67 4.11
N LYS A 263 24.15 -4.17 5.20
CA LYS A 263 24.42 -3.39 6.43
C LYS A 263 25.45 -2.29 6.23
N SER A 264 26.26 -2.39 5.17
CA SER A 264 27.28 -1.41 4.81
C SER A 264 27.50 -1.47 3.30
N ILE A 265 27.61 -0.31 2.66
CA ILE A 265 27.93 -0.18 1.23
C ILE A 265 29.31 0.47 1.04
N PRO A 266 30.07 0.11 -0.02
CA PRO A 266 29.73 -0.89 -1.04
C PRO A 266 29.81 -2.33 -0.51
N ALA A 267 28.93 -3.20 -0.99
CA ALA A 267 28.90 -4.60 -0.59
C ALA A 267 30.00 -5.42 -1.30
N ASP A 268 30.70 -6.27 -0.54
CA ASP A 268 31.64 -7.22 -1.11
C ASP A 268 30.94 -8.39 -1.82
N ALA A 269 31.71 -9.20 -2.55
CA ALA A 269 31.17 -10.34 -3.31
C ALA A 269 30.46 -11.39 -2.43
N ALA A 270 30.91 -11.58 -1.19
CA ALA A 270 30.30 -12.56 -0.29
C ALA A 270 28.93 -12.05 0.20
N ALA A 271 28.84 -10.76 0.54
CA ALA A 271 27.60 -10.11 0.90
C ALA A 271 26.59 -10.14 -0.27
N GLN A 272 27.03 -9.85 -1.51
CA GLN A 272 26.17 -9.93 -2.69
C GLN A 272 25.65 -11.35 -2.96
N GLN A 273 26.48 -12.37 -2.72
CA GLN A 273 26.05 -13.77 -2.84
C GLN A 273 25.08 -14.18 -1.72
N GLN A 274 25.25 -13.67 -0.50
CA GLN A 274 24.29 -13.87 0.58
C GLN A 274 22.94 -13.21 0.26
N GLN A 275 22.94 -11.98 -0.25
CA GLN A 275 21.73 -11.30 -0.71
C GLN A 275 20.99 -12.16 -1.75
N ALA A 276 21.70 -12.72 -2.73
CA ALA A 276 21.10 -13.61 -3.72
C ALA A 276 20.43 -14.85 -3.10
N THR A 277 21.04 -15.42 -2.05
CA THR A 277 20.50 -16.56 -1.29
C THR A 277 19.24 -16.17 -0.52
N ASP A 278 19.22 -14.97 0.06
CA ASP A 278 18.08 -14.45 0.81
C ASP A 278 16.88 -14.19 -0.13
N TYR A 279 17.11 -13.58 -1.31
CA TYR A 279 16.08 -13.42 -2.34
C TYR A 279 15.50 -14.77 -2.79
N VAL A 280 16.35 -15.78 -3.01
CA VAL A 280 15.91 -17.14 -3.35
C VAL A 280 15.05 -17.76 -2.24
N SER A 281 15.35 -17.46 -0.97
CA SER A 281 14.54 -17.95 0.15
C SER A 281 13.14 -17.35 0.18
N VAL A 282 13.03 -16.04 -0.03
CA VAL A 282 11.75 -15.31 -0.07
C VAL A 282 10.92 -15.70 -1.28
N VAL A 283 11.46 -15.58 -2.49
CA VAL A 283 10.76 -15.95 -3.73
C VAL A 283 10.41 -17.45 -3.72
N GLY A 284 11.30 -18.28 -3.19
CA GLY A 284 11.07 -19.71 -3.02
C GLY A 284 9.93 -20.05 -2.06
N ALA A 285 9.80 -19.32 -0.95
CA ALA A 285 8.70 -19.51 -0.01
C ALA A 285 7.35 -19.20 -0.66
N CYS A 286 7.30 -18.18 -1.52
CA CYS A 286 6.13 -17.90 -2.33
C CYS A 286 5.85 -19.03 -3.32
N LEU A 287 6.87 -19.58 -3.99
CA LEU A 287 6.73 -20.76 -4.87
C LEU A 287 6.13 -21.97 -4.14
N ASP A 288 6.57 -22.24 -2.91
CA ASP A 288 6.10 -23.38 -2.11
C ASP A 288 4.68 -23.20 -1.55
N THR A 289 4.14 -21.99 -1.59
CA THR A 289 2.81 -21.67 -1.06
C THR A 289 1.85 -21.40 -2.21
N SER A 290 0.83 -22.26 -2.40
CA SER A 290 -0.14 -22.14 -3.51
C SER A 290 -0.91 -20.81 -3.48
N GLU A 291 -1.27 -20.34 -2.30
CA GLU A 291 -2.02 -19.12 -2.04
C GLU A 291 -1.14 -17.88 -2.10
N CYS A 292 0.20 -18.04 -2.20
CA CYS A 292 1.07 -16.91 -2.49
C CYS A 292 0.97 -16.53 -3.97
N VAL A 293 0.33 -15.40 -4.25
CA VAL A 293 -0.03 -15.00 -5.62
C VAL A 293 1.12 -14.34 -6.38
N GLY A 294 2.06 -13.72 -5.68
CA GLY A 294 3.17 -13.04 -6.33
C GLY A 294 4.14 -12.36 -5.37
N VAL A 295 5.19 -11.79 -5.97
CA VAL A 295 6.24 -11.02 -5.30
C VAL A 295 6.37 -9.68 -6.00
N THR A 296 6.37 -8.59 -5.24
CA THR A 296 6.66 -7.24 -5.70
C THR A 296 7.96 -6.77 -5.04
N ILE A 297 8.92 -6.28 -5.82
CA ILE A 297 10.13 -5.61 -5.32
C ILE A 297 9.89 -4.10 -5.18
N TRP A 298 10.44 -3.49 -4.13
CA TRP A 298 10.20 -2.07 -3.83
C TRP A 298 11.15 -1.17 -4.64
N ASP A 299 10.73 -0.90 -5.87
CA ASP A 299 11.59 -0.54 -7.01
C ASP A 299 12.49 -1.71 -7.45
N TYR A 300 13.20 -1.57 -8.57
CA TYR A 300 14.05 -2.64 -9.10
C TYR A 300 15.54 -2.29 -9.19
N THR A 301 15.91 -1.02 -9.14
CA THR A 301 17.31 -0.59 -9.20
C THR A 301 17.76 0.17 -7.95
N ASP A 302 18.98 -0.12 -7.50
CA ASP A 302 19.64 0.58 -6.40
C ASP A 302 19.72 2.11 -6.61
N LYS A 303 19.53 2.60 -7.85
CA LYS A 303 19.49 4.02 -8.20
C LYS A 303 18.38 4.79 -7.48
N TYR A 304 17.21 4.17 -7.33
CA TYR A 304 15.99 4.80 -6.84
C TYR A 304 15.47 4.22 -5.53
N SER A 305 16.15 3.18 -5.02
CA SER A 305 15.88 2.61 -3.70
C SER A 305 15.77 3.69 -2.61
N TRP A 306 14.69 3.64 -1.84
CA TRP A 306 14.44 4.48 -0.67
C TRP A 306 15.48 4.32 0.46
N ILE A 307 16.08 3.13 0.58
CA ILE A 307 16.88 2.71 1.74
C ILE A 307 17.99 3.68 2.15
N PRO A 308 18.88 4.19 1.25
CA PRO A 308 19.97 5.04 1.69
C PRO A 308 19.51 6.36 2.34
N SER A 309 18.30 6.83 2.00
CA SER A 309 17.73 8.04 2.60
C SER A 309 17.17 7.82 4.01
N VAL A 310 16.66 6.61 4.29
CA VAL A 310 16.07 6.24 5.58
C VAL A 310 17.10 5.61 6.51
N PHE A 311 18.04 4.83 5.96
CA PHE A 311 19.07 4.10 6.68
C PHE A 311 20.46 4.44 6.11
N PRO A 312 21.04 5.60 6.50
CA PRO A 312 22.33 6.06 5.98
C PRO A 312 23.44 5.01 6.14
N GLY A 313 24.25 4.84 5.10
CA GLY A 313 25.33 3.86 5.06
C GLY A 313 24.90 2.43 4.71
N THR A 314 23.60 2.19 4.54
CA THR A 314 23.04 0.92 4.03
C THR A 314 22.46 1.12 2.63
N GLY A 315 22.23 0.05 1.88
CA GLY A 315 21.71 0.14 0.52
C GLY A 315 22.04 -1.09 -0.32
N GLU A 316 22.20 -0.86 -1.62
CA GLU A 316 22.46 -1.90 -2.63
C GLU A 316 21.48 -3.07 -2.49
N ALA A 317 20.20 -2.79 -2.27
CA ALA A 317 19.22 -3.76 -1.79
C ALA A 317 18.44 -4.50 -2.88
N LEU A 318 18.50 -3.99 -4.13
CA LEU A 318 17.62 -4.42 -5.22
C LEU A 318 18.35 -5.30 -6.24
N PRO A 319 17.65 -6.00 -7.15
CA PRO A 319 18.29 -6.95 -8.06
C PRO A 319 19.09 -6.30 -9.21
N TRP A 320 18.95 -4.99 -9.44
CA TRP A 320 19.79 -4.21 -10.35
C TRP A 320 20.61 -3.17 -9.61
N ASP A 321 21.84 -2.96 -10.06
CA ASP A 321 22.69 -1.89 -9.54
C ASP A 321 22.21 -0.50 -10.02
N LYS A 322 22.87 0.55 -9.52
CA LYS A 322 22.56 1.95 -9.85
C LYS A 322 22.77 2.31 -11.34
N ASP A 323 23.50 1.48 -12.07
CA ASP A 323 23.81 1.65 -13.50
C ASP A 323 22.92 0.73 -14.37
N LEU A 324 21.82 0.21 -13.80
CA LEU A 324 20.84 -0.68 -14.40
C LEU A 324 21.42 -2.03 -14.85
N LYS A 325 22.50 -2.49 -14.23
CA LYS A 325 23.08 -3.81 -14.52
C LYS A 325 22.55 -4.86 -13.54
N PRO A 326 22.23 -6.07 -14.01
CA PRO A 326 21.81 -7.15 -13.13
C PRO A 326 22.87 -7.53 -12.09
N LYS A 327 22.44 -7.71 -10.85
CA LYS A 327 23.26 -8.21 -9.73
C LYS A 327 23.12 -9.74 -9.59
N PRO A 328 23.96 -10.38 -8.75
CA PRO A 328 23.81 -11.81 -8.43
C PRO A 328 22.38 -12.18 -7.99
N ALA A 329 21.70 -11.29 -7.27
CA ALA A 329 20.30 -11.47 -6.86
C ALA A 329 19.33 -11.68 -8.04
N TYR A 330 19.43 -10.85 -9.10
CA TYR A 330 18.60 -11.03 -10.31
C TYR A 330 18.80 -12.40 -10.93
N THR A 331 20.06 -12.81 -11.11
CA THR A 331 20.42 -14.10 -11.72
C THR A 331 19.87 -15.26 -10.91
N ALA A 332 19.93 -15.17 -9.58
CA ALA A 332 19.44 -16.21 -8.68
C ALA A 332 17.91 -16.33 -8.68
N ILE A 333 17.19 -15.21 -8.67
CA ILE A 333 15.71 -15.17 -8.79
C ILE A 333 15.28 -15.79 -10.11
N SER A 334 15.86 -15.33 -11.22
CA SER A 334 15.61 -15.86 -12.57
C SER A 334 15.82 -17.37 -12.63
N SER A 335 16.96 -17.86 -12.13
CA SER A 335 17.29 -19.29 -12.14
C SER A 335 16.29 -20.12 -11.34
N LEU A 336 15.87 -19.63 -10.16
CA LEU A 336 14.87 -20.28 -9.32
C LEU A 336 13.52 -20.40 -10.05
N LEU A 337 13.02 -19.29 -10.60
CA LEU A 337 11.72 -19.27 -11.29
C LEU A 337 11.74 -20.15 -12.54
N ALA A 338 12.82 -20.09 -13.34
CA ALA A 338 12.98 -20.94 -14.51
C ALA A 338 13.06 -22.44 -14.16
N GLY A 339 13.66 -22.79 -13.03
CA GLY A 339 13.69 -24.16 -12.51
C GLY A 339 12.30 -24.65 -12.13
N ALA A 340 11.52 -23.82 -11.43
CA ALA A 340 10.16 -24.15 -11.01
C ALA A 340 9.20 -24.34 -12.20
N GLY A 341 9.28 -23.49 -13.23
CA GLY A 341 8.43 -23.59 -14.42
C GLY A 341 8.69 -24.83 -15.29
N LYS A 342 9.87 -25.47 -15.19
CA LYS A 342 10.21 -26.69 -15.93
C LYS A 342 9.78 -27.99 -15.24
N GLY A 343 9.36 -27.94 -13.98
CA GLY A 343 9.20 -29.10 -13.12
C GLY A 343 7.92 -29.11 -12.29
N GLY A 344 6.75 -28.91 -12.93
CA GLY A 344 5.46 -29.14 -12.29
C GLY A 344 5.35 -30.57 -11.74
N GLY A 345 5.73 -30.73 -10.46
CA GLY A 345 5.79 -32.01 -9.75
C GLY A 345 7.16 -32.32 -9.16
N GLY A 346 7.48 -31.73 -8.01
CA GLY A 346 8.46 -32.27 -7.06
C GLY A 346 9.87 -32.50 -7.61
N ALA A 347 10.66 -31.44 -7.79
CA ALA A 347 12.11 -31.55 -7.78
C ALA A 347 12.66 -30.59 -6.72
N ALA A 348 13.23 -31.17 -5.66
CA ALA A 348 13.92 -30.42 -4.63
C ALA A 348 14.99 -29.52 -5.26
N ALA A 349 14.92 -28.22 -4.98
CA ALA A 349 16.05 -27.32 -5.17
C ALA A 349 17.27 -27.92 -4.43
N PRO A 350 18.51 -27.72 -4.92
CA PRO A 350 19.69 -28.30 -4.29
C PRO A 350 19.71 -27.87 -2.82
N ALA A 351 19.67 -28.86 -1.93
CA ALA A 351 19.81 -28.64 -0.50
C ALA A 351 21.16 -27.95 -0.27
N THR A 352 21.13 -26.70 0.17
CA THR A 352 22.30 -26.09 0.81
C THR A 352 22.47 -26.80 2.16
N SER A 353 23.16 -27.93 2.13
CA SER A 353 23.77 -28.49 3.33
C SER A 353 24.86 -27.52 3.77
N ALA A 354 24.53 -26.63 4.69
CA ALA A 354 25.53 -26.11 5.60
C ALA A 354 25.98 -27.31 6.46
N ALA A 355 27.20 -27.79 6.23
CA ALA A 355 27.80 -28.77 7.10
C ALA A 355 27.84 -28.20 8.53
N ALA A 356 27.09 -28.83 9.44
CA ALA A 356 27.15 -28.53 10.85
C ALA A 356 28.58 -28.79 11.36
N ALA A 357 29.23 -27.75 11.88
CA ALA A 357 30.43 -27.93 12.69
C ALA A 357 30.08 -28.73 13.96
N PRO A 358 30.93 -29.67 14.41
CA PRO A 358 30.62 -30.50 15.56
C PRO A 358 30.64 -29.66 16.85
N ALA A 359 29.63 -29.88 17.69
CA ALA A 359 29.53 -29.30 19.02
C ALA A 359 30.67 -29.81 19.94
N PRO A 360 31.32 -28.96 20.75
CA PRO A 360 32.19 -29.43 21.80
C PRO A 360 31.34 -29.95 22.97
N THR A 361 31.61 -31.20 23.35
CA THR A 361 31.03 -31.86 24.52
C THR A 361 31.66 -31.35 25.82
N GLY A 362 30.80 -30.92 26.75
CA GLY A 362 30.89 -31.24 28.19
C GLY A 362 31.95 -30.54 29.04
N ALA A 363 31.50 -29.59 29.86
CA ALA A 363 31.92 -29.50 31.27
C ALA A 363 30.82 -28.80 32.07
N ALA A 364 30.20 -29.53 32.98
CA ALA A 364 29.28 -29.01 33.97
C ALA A 364 30.04 -28.23 35.04
N TYR A 365 29.62 -26.99 35.33
CA TYR A 365 29.98 -26.26 36.55
C TYR A 365 28.81 -25.37 37.01
N PRO A 366 28.72 -25.09 38.32
CA PRO A 366 27.46 -25.00 39.05
C PRO A 366 26.84 -23.60 39.02
N VAL A 367 25.53 -23.55 39.27
CA VAL A 367 24.77 -22.34 39.56
C VAL A 367 25.22 -21.74 40.90
N PRO A 368 25.65 -20.47 40.96
CA PRO A 368 25.61 -19.71 42.19
C PRO A 368 24.35 -18.86 42.21
N THR A 369 23.53 -19.08 43.23
CA THR A 369 22.47 -18.15 43.66
C THR A 369 23.11 -16.90 44.23
N SER A 370 22.97 -15.77 43.53
CA SER A 370 23.07 -14.44 44.12
C SER A 370 22.38 -13.42 43.21
N GLU A 371 21.33 -12.80 43.72
CA GLU A 371 20.71 -11.59 43.17
C GLU A 371 21.75 -10.46 43.13
N PRO A 372 21.76 -9.63 42.06
CA PRO A 372 21.89 -8.20 42.33
C PRO A 372 21.11 -7.29 41.37
N ALA A 373 20.48 -6.30 42.01
CA ALA A 373 20.46 -4.87 41.69
C ALA A 373 20.10 -4.39 40.27
N ALA A 374 19.09 -3.53 40.25
CA ALA A 374 18.70 -2.68 39.13
C ALA A 374 19.88 -1.84 38.59
N GLY A 375 20.18 -2.04 37.29
CA GLY A 375 20.97 -1.15 36.45
C GLY A 375 20.11 -0.64 35.28
N PRO A 376 20.46 0.48 34.64
CA PRO A 376 19.53 1.27 33.84
C PRO A 376 19.17 0.57 32.52
N ALA A 377 17.93 0.82 32.09
CA ALA A 377 17.39 0.36 30.82
C ALA A 377 18.27 0.80 29.63
N PRO A 378 18.41 -0.03 28.57
CA PRO A 378 19.01 0.41 27.33
C PRO A 378 18.14 1.49 26.68
N SER A 379 18.78 2.58 26.27
CA SER A 379 18.18 3.73 25.61
C SER A 379 17.51 3.36 24.28
N GLU A 380 16.26 3.81 24.15
CA GLU A 380 15.53 4.06 22.90
C GLU A 380 16.43 4.61 21.78
N PRO A 381 16.34 4.12 20.54
CA PRO A 381 16.49 5.00 19.40
C PRO A 381 15.23 5.88 19.33
N ALA A 382 15.42 7.18 19.52
CA ALA A 382 14.38 8.18 19.38
C ALA A 382 13.60 7.97 18.07
N ALA A 383 12.27 8.07 18.17
CA ALA A 383 11.41 8.30 17.02
C ALA A 383 11.97 9.52 16.26
N SER A 384 12.60 9.25 15.12
CA SER A 384 13.01 10.30 14.21
C SER A 384 11.74 10.96 13.68
N GLU A 385 11.60 12.26 13.95
CA GLU A 385 10.68 13.15 13.24
C GLU A 385 10.77 12.90 11.72
N PRO A 386 9.66 13.05 10.99
CA PRO A 386 9.67 12.83 9.55
C PRO A 386 10.71 13.76 8.89
N PRO A 387 11.55 13.27 7.96
CA PRO A 387 12.39 14.14 7.17
C PRO A 387 11.51 15.17 6.44
N ALA A 388 11.96 16.41 6.45
CA ALA A 388 11.30 17.52 5.78
C ALA A 388 10.99 17.16 4.33
N ALA A 389 9.78 17.54 3.90
CA ALA A 389 9.28 17.39 2.54
C ALA A 389 10.32 17.79 1.49
N TYR A 390 10.38 17.03 0.40
CA TYR A 390 11.10 17.37 -0.83
C TYR A 390 10.88 18.84 -1.21
N PRO A 391 11.94 19.65 -1.42
CA PRO A 391 11.76 21.04 -1.82
C PRO A 391 11.25 21.11 -3.27
N VAL A 392 10.07 21.68 -3.44
CA VAL A 392 9.55 22.16 -4.74
C VAL A 392 10.25 23.50 -5.04
N PRO A 393 10.79 23.74 -6.25
CA PRO A 393 11.48 24.98 -6.56
C PRO A 393 10.45 26.09 -6.77
N THR A 394 10.47 27.13 -5.94
CA THR A 394 9.85 28.42 -6.22
C THR A 394 10.94 29.51 -6.30
N SER A 395 10.84 30.31 -7.35
CA SER A 395 11.78 31.38 -7.71
C SER A 395 11.50 32.69 -6.94
N GLU A 396 12.52 33.17 -6.20
CA GLU A 396 12.87 34.58 -5.86
C GLU A 396 11.91 35.48 -5.01
N PRO A 397 12.40 36.59 -4.41
CA PRO A 397 13.62 36.76 -3.61
C PRO A 397 13.36 37.44 -2.23
N ALA A 398 14.44 37.53 -1.46
CA ALA A 398 14.58 37.82 -0.03
C ALA A 398 13.99 39.15 0.52
N ALA A 399 13.53 39.10 1.76
CA ALA A 399 13.55 40.21 2.72
C ALA A 399 13.73 39.69 4.17
N SER A 400 14.56 40.41 4.92
CA SER A 400 15.13 40.11 6.24
C SER A 400 14.19 40.32 7.44
N GLU A 401 14.30 39.48 8.48
CA GLU A 401 13.81 39.76 9.84
C GLU A 401 14.97 40.06 10.82
N PRO A 402 14.72 40.82 11.91
CA PRO A 402 15.53 40.76 13.11
C PRO A 402 14.80 40.08 14.30
N THR A 403 15.61 39.37 15.06
CA THR A 403 15.39 38.58 16.29
C THR A 403 14.83 39.34 17.50
N ALA A 404 14.07 38.65 18.36
CA ALA A 404 14.00 38.95 19.79
C ALA A 404 13.62 37.73 20.66
N SER A 405 14.11 37.77 21.90
CA SER A 405 14.30 36.79 22.95
C SER A 405 13.07 36.42 23.82
N GLU A 406 13.19 35.25 24.45
CA GLU A 406 12.32 34.60 25.46
C GLU A 406 12.30 35.30 26.85
N PRO A 407 11.23 35.09 27.66
CA PRO A 407 11.39 34.93 29.10
C PRO A 407 10.49 33.82 29.75
N PRO A 408 10.73 33.44 31.03
CA PRO A 408 10.59 32.06 31.52
C PRO A 408 9.33 31.71 32.36
N ALA A 409 9.28 30.41 32.68
CA ALA A 409 8.23 29.59 33.31
C ALA A 409 7.71 30.00 34.71
N ALA A 410 6.48 29.53 35.01
CA ALA A 410 5.87 29.52 36.34
C ALA A 410 5.18 28.17 36.63
N ALA A 411 5.10 27.87 37.93
CA ALA A 411 4.97 26.56 38.57
C ALA A 411 3.57 25.95 38.69
N GLU A 412 3.54 24.63 38.93
CA GLU A 412 2.38 23.78 39.30
C GLU A 412 1.87 24.03 40.74
N PRO A 413 0.67 23.51 41.07
CA PRO A 413 0.52 22.77 42.32
C PRO A 413 -0.25 21.43 42.22
N THR A 414 0.15 20.51 43.10
CA THR A 414 -0.32 19.14 43.38
C THR A 414 -1.58 19.06 44.27
N PRO A 415 -2.19 17.85 44.47
CA PRO A 415 -3.64 17.65 44.66
C PRO A 415 -4.09 17.30 46.09
N GLU A 416 -5.41 17.34 46.33
CA GLU A 416 -6.05 16.84 47.56
C GLU A 416 -7.14 15.79 47.24
N LYS A 417 -7.30 14.83 48.15
CA LYS A 417 -8.02 13.55 48.00
C LYS A 417 -9.06 13.43 49.12
N SER A 418 -10.30 13.00 48.83
CA SER A 418 -11.10 11.99 49.59
C SER A 418 -12.60 11.95 49.20
N ALA A 419 -13.15 10.73 49.16
CA ALA A 419 -14.55 10.31 48.88
C ALA A 419 -15.40 10.20 50.20
N PRO A 420 -16.65 9.63 50.29
CA PRO A 420 -17.50 8.95 49.30
C PRO A 420 -19.05 9.19 49.34
N ALA A 421 -19.71 8.59 48.33
CA ALA A 421 -21.11 8.22 48.02
C ALA A 421 -22.31 8.45 48.98
N ALA A 422 -23.47 8.79 48.38
CA ALA A 422 -24.82 8.45 48.84
C ALA A 422 -25.84 8.37 47.67
N ASP A 423 -26.92 7.63 47.91
CA ASP A 423 -27.86 6.94 47.01
C ASP A 423 -28.69 7.72 45.96
N ALA A 424 -29.10 6.95 44.94
CA ALA A 424 -30.14 7.26 43.96
C ALA A 424 -31.57 7.05 44.51
N PRO A 425 -32.59 7.48 43.75
CA PRO A 425 -33.66 6.54 43.42
C PRO A 425 -33.98 6.46 41.93
N ALA A 426 -34.30 5.23 41.52
CA ALA A 426 -34.62 4.79 40.18
C ALA A 426 -35.97 5.32 39.66
N VAL A 427 -36.01 5.64 38.37
CA VAL A 427 -37.24 5.81 37.59
C VAL A 427 -37.28 4.70 36.54
N THR A 428 -38.33 3.90 36.60
CA THR A 428 -38.67 2.80 35.69
C THR A 428 -39.31 3.34 34.40
N PRO A 429 -38.89 2.87 33.20
CA PRO A 429 -39.69 3.01 31.99
C PRO A 429 -40.43 1.69 31.65
N THR A 430 -41.73 1.80 31.40
CA THR A 430 -42.64 0.73 31.00
C THR A 430 -42.47 0.40 29.50
N PRO A 431 -42.58 -0.87 29.06
CA PRO A 431 -42.35 -1.25 27.66
C PRO A 431 -43.61 -1.11 26.80
N SER A 432 -43.47 -0.52 25.60
CA SER A 432 -44.50 -0.51 24.55
C SER A 432 -44.06 -1.37 23.36
N LYS A 433 -44.90 -2.34 23.00
CA LYS A 433 -44.74 -3.35 21.93
C LYS A 433 -45.08 -2.74 20.53
N PRO A 434 -44.57 -3.28 19.40
CA PRO A 434 -44.28 -2.49 18.20
C PRO A 434 -45.42 -2.38 17.18
N ALA A 435 -45.36 -1.29 16.39
CA ALA A 435 -46.19 -1.07 15.22
C ALA A 435 -45.65 -1.86 14.01
N VAL A 436 -46.57 -2.60 13.38
CA VAL A 436 -46.41 -3.36 12.15
C VAL A 436 -46.49 -2.39 10.97
N TYR A 437 -45.52 -2.40 10.06
CA TYR A 437 -45.67 -1.81 8.72
C TYR A 437 -45.28 -2.87 7.68
N ALA A 438 -46.26 -3.24 6.85
CA ALA A 438 -46.10 -4.14 5.73
C ALA A 438 -45.63 -3.37 4.47
N PRO A 439 -44.93 -4.00 3.53
CA PRO A 439 -44.34 -3.34 2.38
C PRO A 439 -45.37 -3.10 1.26
N ALA A 440 -45.30 -1.93 0.62
CA ALA A 440 -46.01 -1.65 -0.61
C ALA A 440 -45.27 -2.28 -1.81
N ALA A 441 -45.90 -3.28 -2.42
CA ALA A 441 -45.49 -3.85 -3.69
C ALA A 441 -45.83 -2.89 -4.84
N THR A 442 -44.85 -2.58 -5.70
CA THR A 442 -45.12 -1.91 -6.99
C THR A 442 -45.10 -2.96 -8.09
N THR A 443 -46.25 -3.15 -8.72
CA THR A 443 -46.50 -4.09 -9.81
C THR A 443 -45.91 -3.54 -11.12
N LEU A 444 -44.99 -4.28 -11.73
CA LEU A 444 -44.58 -4.10 -13.13
C LEU A 444 -45.73 -4.59 -14.04
N VAL A 445 -46.35 -3.68 -14.79
CA VAL A 445 -47.26 -4.04 -15.88
C VAL A 445 -46.46 -4.08 -17.19
N THR A 446 -46.21 -5.28 -17.67
CA THR A 446 -45.85 -5.54 -19.08
C THR A 446 -47.11 -5.51 -19.92
N LYS A 447 -47.10 -4.74 -21.02
CA LYS A 447 -48.04 -4.96 -22.13
C LYS A 447 -47.29 -4.89 -23.45
N VAL A 448 -47.48 -5.98 -24.20
CA VAL A 448 -46.87 -6.36 -25.48
C VAL A 448 -47.85 -6.03 -26.63
N LYS A 449 -47.28 -5.93 -27.86
CA LYS A 449 -47.84 -5.84 -29.23
C LYS A 449 -48.09 -4.41 -29.76
N GLY A 450 -47.71 -4.08 -31.01
CA GLY A 450 -47.80 -4.92 -32.21
C GLY A 450 -46.80 -4.67 -33.34
N LYS A 451 -46.78 -5.66 -34.23
CA LYS A 451 -46.02 -5.89 -35.48
C LYS A 451 -46.32 -4.88 -36.60
N CYS A 452 -45.33 -4.66 -37.49
CA CYS A 452 -45.26 -4.99 -38.94
C CYS A 452 -43.84 -4.58 -39.42
N GLY A 453 -42.97 -5.44 -39.98
CA GLY A 453 -42.90 -5.83 -41.41
C GLY A 453 -42.48 -4.64 -42.28
N GLY A 454 -41.42 -4.60 -43.09
CA GLY A 454 -40.40 -5.53 -43.57
C GLY A 454 -39.84 -4.94 -44.88
N GLY A 455 -38.53 -5.08 -45.13
CA GLY A 455 -37.93 -5.12 -46.48
C GLY A 455 -37.49 -3.82 -47.17
N GLY A 456 -36.19 -3.77 -47.52
CA GLY A 456 -35.76 -3.65 -48.92
C GLY A 456 -35.14 -2.32 -49.39
N GLY A 457 -33.98 -2.45 -50.06
CA GLY A 457 -33.34 -1.45 -50.94
C GLY A 457 -32.54 -0.40 -50.19
N GLY A 458 -31.26 -0.15 -50.46
CA GLY A 458 -30.76 0.21 -51.79
C GLY A 458 -31.28 1.62 -52.09
N ASP A 459 -30.48 2.66 -52.35
CA ASP A 459 -29.35 2.74 -53.27
C ASP A 459 -28.60 4.07 -52.99
N ASP A 460 -27.37 4.17 -53.50
CA ASP A 460 -26.69 5.40 -53.95
C ASP A 460 -26.25 6.47 -52.92
N ALA A 461 -25.18 7.25 -53.09
CA ALA A 461 -23.91 7.23 -53.81
C ALA A 461 -23.31 8.64 -53.55
N TYR A 462 -21.98 8.76 -53.43
CA TYR A 462 -21.17 10.01 -53.53
C TYR A 462 -21.45 11.11 -52.46
N ASP A 463 -20.54 11.98 -52.02
CA ASP A 463 -19.11 12.29 -52.25
C ASP A 463 -18.69 13.05 -50.96
N GLU A 464 -17.51 12.78 -50.40
CA GLU A 464 -16.31 13.63 -50.47
C GLU A 464 -16.44 15.11 -50.02
N ASP A 465 -15.58 15.41 -49.05
CA ASP A 465 -14.72 16.59 -48.93
C ASP A 465 -15.09 17.85 -48.12
N ALA A 466 -14.18 18.05 -47.16
CA ALA A 466 -13.39 19.27 -46.90
C ALA A 466 -14.13 20.50 -46.36
N ALA A 467 -13.92 20.82 -45.07
CA ALA A 467 -12.84 21.66 -44.55
C ALA A 467 -13.16 23.16 -44.60
N THR A 468 -13.01 23.85 -43.47
CA THR A 468 -11.89 24.81 -43.24
C THR A 468 -12.20 25.83 -42.13
N SER A 469 -11.13 26.08 -41.36
CA SER A 469 -10.67 27.35 -40.79
C SER A 469 -11.50 28.13 -39.75
N ALA A 470 -10.86 28.25 -38.59
CA ALA A 470 -10.99 29.31 -37.58
C ALA A 470 -10.70 30.73 -38.15
N PRO A 471 -10.85 31.82 -37.35
CA PRO A 471 -9.76 32.21 -36.44
C PRO A 471 -10.19 32.84 -35.10
N ALA A 472 -9.19 32.96 -34.22
CA ALA A 472 -9.22 33.48 -32.85
C ALA A 472 -9.26 35.01 -32.74
N ALA A 473 -9.75 35.52 -31.60
CA ALA A 473 -9.35 36.82 -31.05
C ALA A 473 -9.57 36.92 -29.52
N LYS A 474 -8.57 37.48 -28.82
CA LYS A 474 -8.55 38.10 -27.48
C LYS A 474 -7.75 39.42 -27.65
N PRO A 475 -7.63 40.37 -26.69
CA PRO A 475 -8.29 40.53 -25.39
C PRO A 475 -8.72 41.99 -25.03
N SER A 476 -9.43 42.17 -23.91
CA SER A 476 -9.51 43.39 -23.08
C SER A 476 -10.24 42.99 -21.77
N GLY A 477 -9.94 43.35 -20.53
CA GLY A 477 -9.19 44.47 -19.98
C GLY A 477 -10.12 45.34 -19.11
N SER A 478 -10.37 44.99 -17.84
CA SER A 478 -10.99 45.92 -16.87
C SER A 478 -10.81 45.55 -15.38
N SER A 479 -10.08 46.44 -14.70
CA SER A 479 -10.06 46.87 -13.29
C SER A 479 -10.98 46.24 -12.24
N TYR A 480 -10.38 45.88 -11.10
CA TYR A 480 -11.04 45.60 -9.81
C TYR A 480 -11.27 46.90 -9.00
N SER A 481 -12.45 47.02 -8.39
CA SER A 481 -12.78 47.96 -7.32
C SER A 481 -13.11 47.16 -6.06
N SER A 482 -12.52 47.54 -4.93
CA SER A 482 -12.68 46.93 -3.61
C SER A 482 -13.78 47.62 -2.79
N GLY A 483 -14.71 46.84 -2.25
CA GLY A 483 -15.66 47.23 -1.19
C GLY A 483 -16.18 45.99 -0.45
N PRO A 484 -16.40 46.04 0.87
CA PRO A 484 -16.55 44.84 1.71
C PRO A 484 -18.00 44.33 1.70
N GLY A 485 -18.18 43.04 1.50
CA GLY A 485 -19.50 42.40 1.54
C GLY A 485 -19.40 40.89 1.51
N SER A 486 -19.70 40.26 2.64
CA SER A 486 -19.82 38.82 2.82
C SER A 486 -20.99 38.26 2.01
N VAL A 487 -20.71 37.45 0.99
CA VAL A 487 -21.66 36.52 0.35
C VAL A 487 -20.87 35.34 -0.22
N GLY A 488 -21.35 34.12 0.09
CA GLY A 488 -20.66 32.86 -0.13
C GLY A 488 -20.29 32.61 -1.60
N ALA A 489 -19.10 32.07 -1.81
CA ALA A 489 -18.64 31.64 -3.12
C ALA A 489 -19.51 30.49 -3.61
N ALA A 490 -20.30 30.72 -4.65
CA ALA A 490 -20.81 29.65 -5.49
C ALA A 490 -19.61 29.02 -6.21
N GLY A 491 -19.01 28.01 -5.58
CA GLY A 491 -17.91 27.24 -6.17
C GLY A 491 -18.39 26.52 -7.43
N ALA A 492 -17.48 26.36 -8.40
CA ALA A 492 -17.73 25.57 -9.61
C ALA A 492 -18.31 24.20 -9.27
N ALA A 493 -19.18 23.66 -10.13
CA ALA A 493 -19.82 22.37 -9.93
C ALA A 493 -18.76 21.25 -9.81
N GLY A 494 -18.89 20.39 -8.80
CA GLY A 494 -17.95 19.32 -8.50
C GLY A 494 -17.99 18.20 -9.54
N GLY A 495 -16.83 17.72 -9.98
CA GLY A 495 -16.74 16.54 -10.84
C GLY A 495 -17.21 15.25 -10.16
N ARG A 496 -17.19 14.13 -10.86
CA ARG A 496 -17.52 12.82 -10.27
C ARG A 496 -16.64 12.57 -9.03
N TYR A 497 -17.24 12.07 -7.95
CA TYR A 497 -16.65 11.88 -6.63
C TYR A 497 -16.34 13.17 -5.83
N ALA A 498 -16.57 14.36 -6.38
CA ALA A 498 -16.43 15.57 -5.57
C ALA A 498 -17.45 15.58 -4.42
N GLN A 499 -17.03 16.03 -3.24
CA GLN A 499 -17.95 16.28 -2.14
C GLN A 499 -18.93 17.39 -2.55
N CYS A 500 -20.21 17.14 -2.34
CA CYS A 500 -21.31 18.05 -2.69
C CYS A 500 -22.27 18.29 -1.50
N GLY A 501 -21.92 17.79 -0.33
CA GLY A 501 -22.74 17.94 0.87
C GLY A 501 -22.16 17.21 2.08
N GLY A 502 -22.84 17.38 3.22
CA GLY A 502 -22.42 16.82 4.50
C GLY A 502 -22.35 17.85 5.62
N THR A 503 -22.51 17.40 6.85
CA THR A 503 -22.40 18.25 8.04
C THR A 503 -21.02 18.89 8.11
N GLY A 504 -20.96 20.22 8.15
CA GLY A 504 -19.72 20.99 8.18
C GLY A 504 -19.09 21.27 6.81
N PHE A 505 -19.66 20.76 5.71
CA PHE A 505 -19.16 21.03 4.36
C PHE A 505 -19.54 22.45 3.90
N GLY A 506 -18.54 23.28 3.64
CA GLY A 506 -18.71 24.66 3.16
C GLY A 506 -18.45 24.85 1.65
N GLY A 507 -18.24 23.76 0.90
CA GLY A 507 -17.96 23.80 -0.54
C GLY A 507 -19.21 23.85 -1.42
N SER A 508 -19.02 23.71 -2.73
CA SER A 508 -20.12 23.71 -3.70
C SER A 508 -21.00 22.47 -3.54
N THR A 509 -22.31 22.67 -3.48
CA THR A 509 -23.30 21.56 -3.46
C THR A 509 -23.75 21.13 -4.85
N ALA A 510 -23.27 21.80 -5.90
CA ALA A 510 -23.59 21.48 -7.28
C ALA A 510 -22.64 20.40 -7.81
N CYS A 511 -23.18 19.45 -8.56
CA CYS A 511 -22.42 18.44 -9.30
C CYS A 511 -22.37 18.80 -10.78
N ALA A 512 -21.29 18.39 -11.46
CA ALA A 512 -21.14 18.57 -12.90
C ALA A 512 -22.29 17.89 -13.66
N GLU A 513 -22.53 18.34 -14.89
CA GLU A 513 -23.66 17.89 -15.70
C GLU A 513 -23.70 16.35 -15.80
N GLY A 514 -24.89 15.78 -15.57
CA GLY A 514 -25.11 14.33 -15.56
C GLY A 514 -24.84 13.63 -14.23
N LEU A 515 -24.37 14.34 -13.20
CA LEU A 515 -24.12 13.79 -11.86
C LEU A 515 -25.13 14.33 -10.85
N THR A 516 -25.40 13.53 -9.82
CA THR A 516 -26.30 13.88 -8.71
C THR A 516 -25.55 13.85 -7.40
N CYS A 517 -25.87 14.79 -6.52
CA CYS A 517 -25.32 14.77 -5.17
C CYS A 517 -26.02 13.69 -4.35
N LYS A 518 -25.32 12.59 -4.07
CA LYS A 518 -25.83 11.49 -3.27
C LYS A 518 -25.25 11.53 -1.88
N LYS A 519 -26.15 11.46 -0.89
CA LYS A 519 -25.77 11.37 0.51
C LYS A 519 -25.24 9.96 0.81
N GLU A 520 -23.99 9.89 1.23
CA GLU A 520 -23.36 8.65 1.69
C GLU A 520 -23.57 8.50 3.21
N ASN A 521 -23.30 9.57 3.97
CA ASN A 521 -23.56 9.61 5.41
C ASN A 521 -23.90 11.04 5.88
N ALA A 522 -23.97 11.26 7.20
CA ALA A 522 -24.34 12.56 7.77
C ALA A 522 -23.31 13.67 7.48
N TYR A 523 -22.06 13.32 7.24
CA TYR A 523 -20.94 14.25 7.06
C TYR A 523 -20.44 14.31 5.62
N TYR A 524 -20.93 13.43 4.75
CA TYR A 524 -20.46 13.31 3.39
C TYR A 524 -21.56 13.00 2.38
N SER A 525 -21.56 13.76 1.28
CA SER A 525 -22.34 13.50 0.07
C SER A 525 -21.42 13.71 -1.12
N GLN A 526 -21.52 12.88 -2.15
CA GLN A 526 -20.67 12.95 -3.34
C GLN A 526 -21.45 13.00 -4.64
N CYS A 527 -20.83 13.62 -5.64
CA CYS A 527 -21.32 13.61 -7.01
C CYS A 527 -21.16 12.22 -7.65
N GLN A 528 -22.28 11.62 -8.08
CA GLN A 528 -22.34 10.33 -8.76
C GLN A 528 -23.24 10.34 -9.98
#